data_AF-A0A7S2M9Q9-F1
#
_entry.id   AF-A0A7S2M9Q9-F1
#
_cell.length_a   1.000
_cell.length_b   1.000
_cell.length_c   1.000
_cell.angle_alpha   90.00
_cell.angle_beta   90.00
_cell.angle_gamma   90.00
#
_symmetry.space_group_name_H-M   'P 1'
#
loop_
_entity.id
_entity.type
_entity.pdbx_description
1 polymer ?
#
loop_
_entity_poly.entity_id
_entity_poly.type
_entity_poly.pdbx_seq_one_letter_code
_entity_poly.pdbx_strand_id
1 'polypeptide(L)'
;ANSDLGSIDLSCRSNRWRPSTDIIKIKLPQLQLHTIIMSQSINLYPDSVHKSLLGDPEYYPEIDTYVETIRNATKGFGTDEDALIQTLGSKDIHERYLIAYRYKETYNQDLKDLMNKETSGNFGVLIKLLALPIPDAEAKIINMATKGMGTNEKLLWSVICGRSNEEIELLKKVYFKKYNKDLSILVASELSGVLKKFHLTCLQG
;
A
#
# COMPACT_ATOMS: atom_id res chain seq x y z
N ALA A 1 -20.84 47.70 -37.30
CA ALA A 1 -20.42 47.54 -35.91
C ALA A 1 -19.20 46.64 -35.88
N ASN A 2 -18.17 47.08 -35.15
CA ASN A 2 -16.87 46.46 -34.88
C ASN A 2 -15.82 46.44 -36.00
N SER A 3 -15.13 47.58 -36.07
CA SER A 3 -13.67 47.63 -36.19
C SER A 3 -13.02 47.15 -34.90
N ASP A 4 -11.88 46.46 -35.00
CA ASP A 4 -10.61 46.78 -34.33
C ASP A 4 -9.71 45.55 -34.16
N LEU A 5 -8.66 45.52 -34.98
CA LEU A 5 -7.43 44.78 -34.76
C LEU A 5 -6.65 45.48 -33.64
N GLY A 6 -6.24 44.73 -32.61
CA GLY A 6 -5.46 45.28 -31.49
C GLY A 6 -4.51 44.24 -30.87
N SER A 7 -3.27 44.24 -31.36
CA SER A 7 -2.02 44.19 -30.59
C SER A 7 -1.79 43.07 -29.54
N ILE A 8 -0.91 42.12 -29.89
CA ILE A 8 -0.21 41.27 -28.91
C ILE A 8 0.94 42.09 -28.31
N ASP A 9 0.85 42.43 -27.02
CA ASP A 9 1.97 42.98 -26.25
C ASP A 9 2.81 41.83 -25.65
N LEU A 10 4.03 41.69 -26.16
CA LEU A 10 5.09 40.86 -25.61
C LEU A 10 6.00 41.75 -24.76
N SER A 11 5.65 41.96 -23.49
CA SER A 11 6.56 42.55 -22.51
C SER A 11 6.83 41.60 -21.34
N CYS A 12 8.02 40.99 -21.38
CA CYS A 12 8.61 40.24 -20.29
C CYS A 12 8.81 41.13 -19.06
N ARG A 13 8.16 40.83 -17.92
CA ARG A 13 8.65 41.24 -16.59
C ARG A 13 8.43 40.16 -15.53
N SER A 14 9.53 39.48 -15.19
CA SER A 14 9.86 38.86 -13.90
C SER A 14 8.75 38.14 -13.11
N ASN A 15 8.54 36.86 -13.40
CA ASN A 15 7.84 35.96 -12.48
C ASN A 15 8.76 35.58 -11.31
N ARG A 16 8.67 36.35 -10.22
CA ARG A 16 9.11 35.93 -8.88
C ARG A 16 8.00 35.06 -8.30
N TRP A 17 8.10 33.74 -8.47
CA TRP A 17 7.26 32.79 -7.76
C TRP A 17 7.43 32.97 -6.24
N ARG A 18 6.41 33.47 -5.55
CA ARG A 18 6.22 33.29 -4.10
C ARG A 18 5.10 32.26 -3.94
N PRO A 19 5.29 31.14 -3.22
CA PRO A 19 4.16 30.29 -2.87
C PRO A 19 3.33 31.04 -1.82
N SER A 20 2.07 31.33 -2.13
CA SER A 20 1.10 31.75 -1.11
C SER A 20 0.87 30.59 -0.17
N THR A 21 1.15 30.78 1.12
CA THR A 21 0.84 29.83 2.19
C THR A 21 -0.62 29.99 2.59
N ASP A 22 -1.53 29.64 1.70
CA ASP A 22 -2.94 29.42 2.03
C ASP A 22 -3.20 27.92 2.04
N ILE A 23 -2.74 27.28 3.12
CA ILE A 23 -3.14 25.91 3.45
C ILE A 23 -4.62 25.99 3.82
N ILE A 24 -5.48 25.76 2.83
CA ILE A 24 -6.91 25.56 3.05
C ILE A 24 -7.01 24.34 3.97
N LYS A 25 -7.26 24.56 5.27
CA LYS A 25 -7.66 23.52 6.21
C LYS A 25 -9.10 23.12 5.86
N ILE A 26 -9.27 22.36 4.78
CA ILE A 26 -10.53 21.68 4.50
C ILE A 26 -10.64 20.58 5.54
N LYS A 27 -11.43 20.84 6.58
CA LYS A 27 -11.83 19.84 7.55
C LYS A 27 -12.85 18.94 6.87
N LEU A 28 -12.37 18.02 6.02
CA LEU A 28 -13.22 17.01 5.42
C LEU A 28 -13.76 16.13 6.57
N PRO A 29 -15.10 16.04 6.76
CA PRO A 29 -15.65 15.09 7.71
C PRO A 29 -15.13 13.70 7.36
N GLN A 30 -14.72 12.90 8.36
CA GLN A 30 -14.08 11.60 8.11
C GLN A 30 -14.89 10.69 7.17
N LEU A 31 -16.21 10.85 7.15
CA LEU A 31 -17.12 10.19 6.24
C LEU A 31 -16.90 10.57 4.76
N GLN A 32 -16.58 11.83 4.44
CA GLN A 32 -16.26 12.25 3.06
C GLN A 32 -14.87 11.78 2.59
N LEU A 33 -13.89 11.71 3.49
CA LEU A 33 -12.59 11.08 3.18
C LEU A 33 -12.78 9.59 2.86
N HIS A 34 -13.61 8.90 3.64
CA HIS A 34 -13.95 7.50 3.40
C HIS A 34 -14.61 7.33 2.03
N THR A 35 -15.62 8.13 1.69
CA THR A 35 -16.31 8.06 0.39
C THR A 35 -15.39 8.38 -0.80
N ILE A 36 -14.48 9.34 -0.67
CA ILE A 36 -13.53 9.70 -1.75
C ILE A 36 -12.44 8.63 -1.92
N ILE A 37 -11.99 7.99 -0.84
CA ILE A 37 -11.09 6.83 -0.91
C ILE A 37 -11.82 5.63 -1.52
N MET A 38 -13.10 5.43 -1.19
CA MET A 38 -13.93 4.33 -1.70
C MET A 38 -14.34 4.49 -3.16
N SER A 39 -14.54 5.71 -3.66
CA SER A 39 -14.87 5.95 -5.08
C SER A 39 -13.65 5.91 -6.01
N GLN A 40 -12.43 6.00 -5.49
CA GLN A 40 -11.18 5.84 -6.24
C GLN A 40 -10.60 4.42 -6.18
N SER A 41 -11.23 3.49 -5.46
CA SER A 41 -10.73 2.12 -5.22
C SER A 41 -11.47 1.04 -6.01
N ILE A 42 -12.24 1.45 -7.03
CA ILE A 42 -13.30 0.68 -7.70
C ILE A 42 -12.88 -0.66 -8.36
N ASN A 43 -11.62 -1.09 -8.35
CA ASN A 43 -11.27 -2.41 -8.89
C ASN A 43 -10.09 -3.14 -8.20
N LEU A 44 -9.61 -2.67 -7.04
CA LEU A 44 -8.48 -3.34 -6.36
C LEU A 44 -8.89 -4.31 -5.25
N TYR A 45 -10.10 -4.17 -4.73
CA TYR A 45 -10.63 -5.00 -3.66
C TYR A 45 -11.99 -5.54 -4.10
N PRO A 46 -12.32 -6.79 -3.75
CA PRO A 46 -13.65 -7.32 -4.02
C PRO A 46 -14.67 -6.63 -3.11
N ASP A 47 -15.93 -6.64 -3.53
CA ASP A 47 -17.04 -6.01 -2.80
C ASP A 47 -17.18 -6.48 -1.34
N SER A 48 -16.79 -7.71 -1.02
CA SER A 48 -16.80 -8.25 0.34
C SER A 48 -15.86 -7.50 1.29
N VAL A 49 -14.69 -7.07 0.80
CA VAL A 49 -13.71 -6.28 1.57
C VAL A 49 -14.22 -4.83 1.75
N HIS A 50 -14.87 -4.27 0.73
CA HIS A 50 -15.51 -2.96 0.84
C HIS A 50 -16.65 -2.96 1.86
N LYS A 51 -17.48 -4.02 1.90
CA LYS A 51 -18.54 -4.19 2.90
C LYS A 51 -17.99 -4.41 4.32
N SER A 52 -16.91 -5.17 4.45
CA SER A 52 -16.18 -5.34 5.72
C SER A 52 -15.68 -4.01 6.29
N LEU A 53 -15.16 -3.11 5.45
CA LEU A 53 -14.72 -1.77 5.84
C LEU A 53 -15.90 -0.82 6.18
N LEU A 54 -17.12 -1.13 5.72
CA LEU A 54 -18.32 -0.31 5.89
C LEU A 54 -19.20 -0.73 7.09
N GLY A 55 -18.86 -1.80 7.81
CA GLY A 55 -19.40 -2.04 9.15
C GLY A 55 -20.09 -3.38 9.40
N ASP A 56 -20.17 -4.29 8.43
CA ASP A 56 -20.58 -5.68 8.68
C ASP A 56 -19.86 -6.64 7.71
N PRO A 57 -18.66 -7.13 8.08
CA PRO A 57 -18.03 -8.22 7.34
C PRO A 57 -18.88 -9.47 7.46
N GLU A 58 -19.39 -9.96 6.34
CA GLU A 58 -19.93 -11.32 6.28
C GLU A 58 -18.74 -12.29 6.27
N TYR A 59 -18.51 -12.95 7.39
CA TYR A 59 -17.48 -13.96 7.51
C TYR A 59 -18.01 -15.32 7.11
N TYR A 60 -17.18 -16.07 6.38
CA TYR A 60 -17.40 -17.50 6.23
C TYR A 60 -16.99 -18.22 7.53
N PRO A 61 -17.70 -19.27 7.99
CA PRO A 61 -17.34 -20.04 9.18
C PRO A 61 -15.89 -20.55 9.20
N GLU A 62 -15.31 -20.78 8.02
CA GLU A 62 -13.93 -21.20 7.84
C GLU A 62 -12.93 -20.13 8.28
N ILE A 63 -13.27 -18.85 8.18
CA ILE A 63 -12.39 -17.74 8.60
C ILE A 63 -12.13 -17.80 10.11
N ASP A 64 -13.17 -18.09 10.91
CA ASP A 64 -13.02 -18.29 12.36
C ASP A 64 -12.09 -19.47 12.65
N THR A 65 -12.23 -20.56 11.90
CA THR A 65 -11.37 -21.75 12.02
C THR A 65 -9.90 -21.42 11.72
N TYR A 66 -9.64 -20.63 10.67
CA TYR A 66 -8.28 -20.19 10.33
C TYR A 66 -7.68 -19.27 11.40
N VAL A 67 -8.48 -18.36 11.95
CA VAL A 67 -8.07 -17.45 13.03
C VAL A 67 -7.70 -18.22 14.29
N GLU A 68 -8.50 -19.22 14.67
CA GLU A 68 -8.22 -20.11 15.80
C GLU A 68 -6.97 -20.97 15.55
N THR A 69 -6.80 -21.48 14.32
CA THR A 69 -5.62 -22.26 13.93
C THR A 69 -4.35 -21.44 14.08
N ILE A 70 -4.33 -20.20 13.58
CA ILE A 70 -3.21 -19.26 13.76
C ILE A 70 -2.96 -18.99 15.25
N ARG A 71 -4.03 -18.79 16.04
CA ARG A 71 -3.88 -18.54 17.47
C ARG A 71 -3.24 -19.72 18.20
N ASN A 72 -3.67 -20.94 17.88
CA ASN A 72 -3.14 -22.14 18.48
C ASN A 72 -1.69 -22.41 18.03
N ALA A 73 -1.37 -22.18 16.76
CA ALA A 73 -0.02 -22.33 16.20
C ALA A 73 1.01 -21.40 16.86
N THR A 74 0.55 -20.27 17.41
CA THR A 74 1.41 -19.25 18.07
C THR A 74 1.32 -19.30 19.60
N LYS A 75 0.68 -20.33 20.16
CA LYS A 75 0.46 -20.43 21.61
C LYS A 75 1.55 -21.27 22.27
N GLY A 76 2.26 -20.66 23.21
CA GLY A 76 3.24 -21.36 24.05
C GLY A 76 4.67 -21.04 23.62
N PHE A 77 5.59 -21.98 23.84
CA PHE A 77 6.99 -21.79 23.45
C PHE A 77 7.22 -22.35 22.05
N GLY A 78 7.69 -21.50 21.14
CA GLY A 78 7.84 -21.82 19.72
C GLY A 78 6.59 -21.51 18.91
N THR A 79 6.65 -21.81 17.62
CA THR A 79 5.58 -21.53 16.65
C THR A 79 5.43 -22.74 15.74
N ASP A 80 4.19 -23.16 15.47
CA ASP A 80 3.88 -24.19 14.47
C ASP A 80 3.87 -23.55 13.07
N GLU A 81 5.05 -23.58 12.44
CA GLU A 81 5.31 -22.93 11.16
C GLU A 81 4.55 -23.61 10.01
N ASP A 82 4.37 -24.93 10.07
CA ASP A 82 3.62 -25.70 9.08
C ASP A 82 2.13 -25.34 9.09
N ALA A 83 1.54 -25.21 10.29
CA ALA A 83 0.16 -24.73 10.42
C ALA A 83 -0.02 -23.32 9.84
N LEU A 84 0.95 -22.42 10.05
CA LEU A 84 0.91 -21.06 9.46
C LEU A 84 1.00 -21.09 7.93
N ILE A 85 1.87 -21.94 7.36
CA ILE A 85 1.99 -22.11 5.90
C ILE A 85 0.69 -22.65 5.31
N GLN A 86 0.12 -23.69 5.91
CA GLN A 86 -1.14 -24.28 5.42
C GLN A 86 -2.30 -23.29 5.55
N THR A 87 -2.33 -22.50 6.62
CA THR A 87 -3.43 -21.57 6.87
C THR A 87 -3.35 -20.29 6.05
N LEU A 88 -2.16 -19.72 5.82
CA LEU A 88 -2.01 -18.46 5.06
C LEU A 88 -1.54 -18.68 3.62
N GLY A 89 -0.62 -19.63 3.41
CA GLY A 89 0.02 -19.88 2.12
C GLY A 89 -0.94 -20.43 1.06
N SER A 90 -1.90 -21.25 1.45
CA SER A 90 -2.87 -21.84 0.51
C SER A 90 -4.07 -20.94 0.19
N LYS A 91 -4.22 -19.82 0.90
CA LYS A 91 -5.40 -18.94 0.80
C LYS A 91 -5.25 -17.90 -0.27
N ASP A 92 -6.36 -17.48 -0.85
CA ASP A 92 -6.36 -16.34 -1.75
C ASP A 92 -6.20 -15.01 -0.99
N ILE A 93 -6.07 -13.92 -1.74
CA ILE A 93 -5.85 -12.58 -1.18
C ILE A 93 -7.05 -12.12 -0.33
N HIS A 94 -8.27 -12.49 -0.71
CA HIS A 94 -9.50 -12.09 -0.04
C HIS A 94 -9.65 -12.81 1.29
N GLU A 95 -9.46 -14.13 1.29
CA GLU A 95 -9.42 -14.94 2.51
C GLU A 95 -8.36 -14.42 3.49
N ARG A 96 -7.14 -14.11 3.02
CA ARG A 96 -6.08 -13.54 3.87
C ARG A 96 -6.48 -12.20 4.49
N TYR A 97 -7.18 -11.36 3.73
CA TYR A 97 -7.69 -10.10 4.25
C TYR A 97 -8.73 -10.32 5.34
N LEU A 98 -9.71 -11.20 5.09
CA LEU A 98 -10.74 -11.54 6.06
C LEU A 98 -10.13 -12.16 7.33
N ILE A 99 -9.15 -13.05 7.20
CA ILE A 99 -8.41 -13.62 8.33
C ILE A 99 -7.72 -12.51 9.13
N ALA A 100 -6.99 -11.60 8.49
CA ALA A 100 -6.28 -10.53 9.18
C ALA A 100 -7.24 -9.58 9.93
N TYR A 101 -8.37 -9.26 9.30
CA TYR A 101 -9.40 -8.41 9.88
C TYR A 101 -10.13 -9.11 11.04
N ARG A 102 -10.56 -10.37 10.84
CA ARG A 102 -11.20 -11.18 11.89
C ARG A 102 -10.28 -11.44 13.07
N TYR A 103 -9.00 -11.73 12.84
CA TYR A 103 -8.02 -11.92 13.91
C TYR A 103 -7.91 -10.69 14.80
N LYS A 104 -7.94 -9.49 14.20
CA LYS A 104 -7.93 -8.22 14.93
C LYS A 104 -9.18 -8.03 15.76
N GLU A 105 -10.36 -8.35 15.23
CA GLU A 105 -11.61 -8.27 16.00
C GLU A 105 -11.63 -9.25 17.18
N THR A 106 -11.25 -10.50 16.94
CA THR A 106 -11.33 -11.58 17.95
C THR A 106 -10.32 -11.40 19.09
N TYR A 107 -9.09 -10.95 18.79
CA TYR A 107 -8.00 -10.91 19.77
C TYR A 107 -7.46 -9.50 20.06
N ASN A 108 -8.05 -8.46 19.45
CA ASN A 108 -7.60 -7.07 19.58
C ASN A 108 -6.10 -6.88 19.32
N GLN A 109 -5.57 -7.64 18.34
CA GLN A 109 -4.16 -7.64 17.98
C GLN A 109 -4.03 -7.72 16.45
N ASP A 110 -3.20 -6.87 15.85
CA ASP A 110 -2.92 -6.95 14.40
C ASP A 110 -2.16 -8.25 14.07
N LEU A 111 -2.66 -9.02 13.10
CA LEU A 111 -2.03 -10.28 12.66
C LEU A 111 -0.57 -10.08 12.23
N LYS A 112 -0.26 -9.01 11.50
CA LYS A 112 1.11 -8.65 11.08
C LYS A 112 2.07 -8.48 12.27
N ASP A 113 1.56 -8.05 13.43
CA ASP A 113 2.37 -7.78 14.62
C ASP A 113 2.57 -9.04 15.42
N LEU A 114 1.59 -9.96 15.44
CA LEU A 114 1.79 -11.33 15.89
C LEU A 114 2.90 -12.01 15.09
N MET A 115 2.82 -11.98 13.76
CA MET A 115 3.83 -12.63 12.91
C MET A 115 5.24 -12.06 13.14
N ASN A 116 5.38 -10.76 13.45
CA ASN A 116 6.67 -10.17 13.80
C ASN A 116 7.28 -10.71 15.11
N LYS A 117 6.45 -11.16 16.04
CA LYS A 117 6.90 -11.68 17.33
C LYS A 117 7.26 -13.16 17.23
N GLU A 118 6.47 -13.91 16.47
CA GLU A 118 6.53 -15.37 16.39
C GLU A 118 7.55 -15.86 15.36
N THR A 119 7.73 -15.13 14.26
CA THR A 119 8.54 -15.60 13.13
C THR A 119 9.76 -14.73 12.88
N SER A 120 10.83 -15.34 12.37
CA SER A 120 12.09 -14.64 12.06
C SER A 120 12.70 -15.13 10.75
N GLY A 121 13.80 -14.49 10.33
CA GLY A 121 14.50 -14.83 9.09
C GLY A 121 13.65 -14.69 7.84
N ASN A 122 14.01 -15.45 6.80
CA ASN A 122 13.31 -15.41 5.50
C ASN A 122 11.86 -15.91 5.61
N PHE A 123 11.63 -16.92 6.45
CA PHE A 123 10.29 -17.44 6.72
C PHE A 123 9.37 -16.35 7.29
N GLY A 124 9.83 -15.63 8.32
CA GLY A 124 9.03 -14.56 8.91
C GLY A 124 8.79 -13.37 7.97
N VAL A 125 9.72 -13.10 7.06
CA VAL A 125 9.49 -12.12 5.98
C VAL A 125 8.32 -12.57 5.10
N LEU A 126 8.33 -13.82 4.63
CA LEU A 126 7.27 -14.38 3.77
C LEU A 126 5.91 -14.34 4.46
N ILE A 127 5.79 -14.96 5.64
CA ILE A 127 4.52 -15.02 6.38
C ILE A 127 3.97 -13.63 6.68
N LYS A 128 4.84 -12.67 7.04
CA LYS A 128 4.39 -11.29 7.23
C LYS A 128 3.86 -10.64 5.95
N LEU A 129 4.43 -10.95 4.78
CA LEU A 129 3.92 -10.43 3.52
C LEU A 129 2.54 -11.03 3.22
N LEU A 130 2.32 -12.31 3.52
CA LEU A 130 1.01 -12.97 3.36
C LEU A 130 -0.06 -12.40 4.30
N ALA A 131 0.34 -11.93 5.48
CA ALA A 131 -0.56 -11.33 6.48
C ALA A 131 -0.86 -9.83 6.26
N LEU A 132 -0.36 -9.22 5.18
CA LEU A 132 -0.55 -7.81 4.86
C LEU A 132 -1.47 -7.64 3.65
N PRO A 133 -2.26 -6.54 3.59
CA PRO A 133 -2.87 -6.11 2.34
C PRO A 133 -1.81 -5.90 1.26
N ILE A 134 -2.15 -6.15 -0.02
CA ILE A 134 -1.20 -6.08 -1.14
C ILE A 134 -0.40 -4.78 -1.16
N PRO A 135 -1.01 -3.57 -1.12
CA PRO A 135 -0.23 -2.33 -1.21
C PRO A 135 0.74 -2.17 -0.04
N ASP A 136 0.37 -2.70 1.13
CA ASP A 136 1.21 -2.68 2.33
C ASP A 136 2.38 -3.67 2.24
N ALA A 137 2.16 -4.83 1.63
CA ALA A 137 3.15 -5.84 1.35
C ALA A 137 4.15 -5.33 0.29
N GLU A 138 3.66 -4.72 -0.79
CA GLU A 138 4.47 -4.13 -1.85
C GLU A 138 5.33 -2.98 -1.36
N ALA A 139 4.76 -2.05 -0.59
CA ALA A 139 5.52 -0.97 0.03
C ALA A 139 6.65 -1.54 0.91
N LYS A 140 6.40 -2.66 1.59
CA LYS A 140 7.41 -3.33 2.41
C LYS A 140 8.49 -4.00 1.55
N ILE A 141 8.13 -4.62 0.43
CA ILE A 141 9.08 -5.22 -0.53
C ILE A 141 9.98 -4.13 -1.11
N ILE A 142 9.42 -3.00 -1.54
CA ILE A 142 10.21 -1.86 -2.05
C ILE A 142 11.19 -1.39 -0.99
N ASN A 143 10.72 -1.13 0.23
CA ASN A 143 11.60 -0.68 1.30
C ASN A 143 12.66 -1.73 1.68
N MET A 144 12.40 -3.03 1.50
CA MET A 144 13.42 -4.07 1.66
C MET A 144 14.44 -4.06 0.51
N ALA A 145 13.98 -3.83 -0.72
CA ALA A 145 14.83 -3.78 -1.91
C ALA A 145 15.78 -2.58 -1.92
N THR A 146 15.40 -1.47 -1.30
CA THR A 146 16.18 -0.21 -1.25
C THR A 146 16.89 0.02 0.09
N LYS A 147 16.82 -0.92 1.03
CA LYS A 147 17.44 -0.76 2.35
C LYS A 147 18.74 -1.54 2.41
N GLY A 148 19.84 -0.82 2.66
CA GLY A 148 21.16 -1.41 2.88
C GLY A 148 22.20 -0.84 1.94
N MET A 149 23.32 -1.55 1.79
CA MET A 149 24.34 -1.19 0.82
C MET A 149 23.97 -1.83 -0.53
N GLY A 150 23.54 -1.00 -1.47
CA GLY A 150 23.04 -1.42 -2.78
C GLY A 150 21.52 -1.58 -2.83
N THR A 151 21.00 -1.72 -4.04
CA THR A 151 19.57 -1.82 -4.34
C THR A 151 19.31 -3.16 -5.03
N ASN A 152 18.24 -3.87 -4.66
CA ASN A 152 17.80 -5.04 -5.40
C ASN A 152 16.87 -4.60 -6.53
N GLU A 153 17.43 -4.26 -7.69
CA GLU A 153 16.67 -3.70 -8.81
C GLU A 153 15.65 -4.69 -9.37
N LYS A 154 15.91 -6.00 -9.26
CA LYS A 154 14.98 -7.05 -9.71
C LYS A 154 13.69 -7.04 -8.90
N LEU A 155 13.77 -6.89 -7.58
CA LEU A 155 12.58 -6.78 -6.73
C LEU A 155 11.85 -5.46 -6.99
N LEU A 156 12.58 -4.35 -7.10
CA LEU A 156 11.99 -3.04 -7.39
C LEU A 156 11.23 -3.05 -8.74
N TRP A 157 11.83 -3.65 -9.77
CA TRP A 157 11.22 -3.87 -11.07
C TRP A 157 9.93 -4.67 -10.95
N SER A 158 9.94 -5.81 -10.24
CA SER A 158 8.78 -6.71 -10.16
C SER A 158 7.55 -6.10 -9.51
N VAL A 159 7.73 -5.07 -8.69
CA VAL A 159 6.63 -4.39 -7.99
C VAL A 159 6.14 -3.17 -8.78
N ILE A 160 7.05 -2.38 -9.36
CA ILE A 160 6.68 -1.16 -10.09
C ILE A 160 6.21 -1.46 -11.51
N CYS A 161 6.84 -2.45 -12.17
CA CYS A 161 6.58 -2.74 -13.57
C CYS A 161 5.49 -3.80 -13.68
N GLY A 162 4.37 -3.44 -14.31
CA GLY A 162 3.20 -4.32 -14.46
C GLY A 162 1.96 -3.87 -13.66
N ARG A 163 2.04 -2.71 -13.01
CA ARG A 163 0.92 -2.09 -12.29
C ARG A 163 0.15 -1.10 -13.15
N SER A 164 -1.16 -0.99 -12.90
CA SER A 164 -1.99 0.07 -13.46
C SER A 164 -1.66 1.43 -12.84
N ASN A 165 -2.09 2.50 -13.49
CA ASN A 165 -1.86 3.86 -13.01
C ASN A 165 -2.53 4.09 -11.65
N GLU A 166 -3.72 3.50 -11.44
CA GLU A 166 -4.45 3.56 -10.19
C GLU A 166 -3.73 2.80 -9.06
N GLU A 167 -3.17 1.62 -9.37
CA GLU A 167 -2.37 0.83 -8.41
C GLU A 167 -1.12 1.58 -7.98
N ILE A 168 -0.42 2.22 -8.93
CA ILE A 168 0.78 3.02 -8.65
C ILE A 168 0.45 4.20 -7.75
N GLU A 169 -0.64 4.92 -8.00
CA GLU A 169 -1.08 6.03 -7.15
C GLU A 169 -1.43 5.56 -5.74
N LEU A 170 -2.10 4.42 -5.60
CA LEU A 170 -2.37 3.82 -4.29
C LEU A 170 -1.06 3.44 -3.57
N LEU A 171 -0.14 2.80 -4.28
CA LEU A 171 1.15 2.38 -3.74
C LEU A 171 1.98 3.58 -3.25
N LYS A 172 2.04 4.67 -4.01
CA LYS A 172 2.69 5.93 -3.57
C LYS A 172 2.08 6.45 -2.27
N LYS A 173 0.76 6.51 -2.17
CA LYS A 173 0.04 6.97 -0.96
C LYS A 173 0.35 6.09 0.24
N VAL A 174 0.29 4.76 0.07
CA VAL A 174 0.58 3.79 1.14
C VAL A 174 2.05 3.86 1.56
N TYR A 175 2.97 3.94 0.60
CA TYR A 175 4.40 4.07 0.88
C TYR A 175 4.71 5.34 1.67
N PHE A 176 4.17 6.48 1.23
CA PHE A 176 4.33 7.76 1.93
C PHE A 176 3.77 7.70 3.35
N LYS A 177 2.56 7.14 3.54
CA LYS A 177 1.95 6.99 4.87
C LYS A 177 2.80 6.13 5.81
N LYS A 178 3.46 5.09 5.29
CA LYS A 178 4.20 4.10 6.08
C LYS A 178 5.63 4.51 6.40
N TYR A 179 6.31 5.18 5.46
CA TYR A 179 7.74 5.50 5.57
C TYR A 179 8.04 7.00 5.57
N ASN A 180 7.02 7.85 5.39
CA ASN A 180 7.14 9.30 5.29
C ASN A 180 8.19 9.74 4.25
N LYS A 181 8.22 9.03 3.11
CA LYS A 181 9.12 9.27 1.99
C LYS A 181 8.34 9.16 0.69
N ASP A 182 8.60 10.05 -0.25
CA ASP A 182 8.04 9.96 -1.59
C ASP A 182 8.71 8.82 -2.36
N LEU A 183 7.89 7.96 -2.96
CA LEU A 183 8.37 6.77 -3.69
C LEU A 183 9.18 7.15 -4.94
N SER A 184 8.81 8.22 -5.64
CA SER A 184 9.53 8.71 -6.82
C SER A 184 10.89 9.27 -6.44
N ILE A 185 10.97 9.99 -5.32
CA ILE A 185 12.23 10.50 -4.77
C ILE A 185 13.15 9.34 -4.37
N LEU A 186 12.61 8.31 -3.70
CA LEU A 186 13.37 7.11 -3.35
C LEU A 186 13.92 6.41 -4.59
N VAL A 187 13.09 6.11 -5.58
CA VAL A 187 13.54 5.45 -6.81
C VAL A 187 14.58 6.29 -7.55
N ALA A 188 14.43 7.61 -7.54
CA ALA A 188 15.40 8.53 -8.13
C ALA A 188 16.75 8.56 -7.40
N SER A 189 16.80 8.25 -6.10
CA SER A 189 18.05 8.17 -5.33
C SER A 189 18.73 6.81 -5.41
N GLU A 190 17.95 5.74 -5.56
CA GLU A 190 18.45 4.36 -5.60
C GLU A 190 18.96 3.93 -6.99
N LEU A 191 18.32 4.42 -8.05
CA LEU A 191 18.65 4.04 -9.42
C LEU A 191 19.42 5.14 -10.16
N SER A 192 20.16 4.72 -11.20
CA SER A 192 20.86 5.63 -12.11
C SER A 192 20.60 5.29 -13.58
N GLY A 193 21.02 6.19 -14.47
CA GLY A 193 20.99 5.96 -15.92
C GLY A 193 19.59 5.67 -16.49
N VAL A 194 19.53 4.69 -17.40
CA VAL A 194 18.30 4.30 -18.12
C VAL A 194 17.27 3.66 -17.18
N LEU A 195 17.73 2.85 -16.22
CA LEU A 195 16.85 2.18 -15.25
C LEU A 195 16.06 3.18 -14.41
N LYS A 196 16.71 4.27 -13.96
CA LYS A 196 16.03 5.36 -13.27
C LYS A 196 14.95 5.99 -14.14
N LYS A 197 15.28 6.36 -15.38
CA LYS A 197 14.32 7.01 -16.29
C LYS A 197 13.11 6.12 -16.51
N PHE A 198 13.33 4.84 -16.77
CA PHE A 198 12.26 3.87 -16.98
C PHE A 198 11.32 3.77 -15.78
N HIS A 199 11.84 3.53 -14.58
CA HIS A 199 10.99 3.39 -13.39
C HIS A 199 10.25 4.69 -13.05
N LEU A 200 10.88 5.86 -13.25
CA LEU A 200 10.21 7.14 -13.05
C LEU A 200 9.07 7.36 -14.05
N THR A 201 9.20 6.89 -15.29
CA THR A 201 8.10 6.91 -16.26
C THR A 201 6.95 6.00 -15.82
N CYS A 202 7.23 4.77 -15.37
CA CYS A 202 6.19 3.89 -14.82
C CYS A 202 5.49 4.50 -13.60
N LEU A 203 6.21 5.28 -12.79
CA LEU A 203 5.62 5.99 -11.66
C LEU A 203 4.79 7.21 -12.06
N GLN A 204 4.90 7.75 -13.27
CA GLN A 204 4.16 8.95 -13.66
C GLN A 204 2.69 8.69 -14.03
N GLY A 205 2.35 7.44 -14.37
CA GLY A 205 1.02 7.03 -14.83
C GLY A 205 0.84 7.27 -16.33
#